data_AF-A0A2J5A166-F1
#
_entry.id   AF-A0A2J5A166-F1
#
_cell.length_a   1.000
_cell.length_b   1.000
_cell.length_c   1.000
_cell.angle_alpha   90.00
_cell.angle_beta   90.00
_cell.angle_gamma   90.00
#
_symmetry.space_group_name_H-M   'P 1'
#
loop_
_entity.id
_entity.type
_entity.pdbx_description
1 polymer ?
#
loop_
_entity_poly.entity_id
_entity_poly.type
_entity_poly.pdbx_seq_one_letter_code
_entity_poly.pdbx_strand_id
1 'polypeptide(L)'
;MDLTTLSTIFLVFVMLILSCIILCVWPLISNMFSEQRTRNALKGLLADLEGRLISDVTLPLNSSQTTQIDHIFISTKGIFIIEEKHYAGDIYGALDDKSWTVVYGYGKAKHRMLNPFLQNKTHISGVCRAIKRDDKHIINVVLLTGRSKFMADPVPEWLCSNCDDLGNKFNSYEAEPVFSVEETGWIENDLRKAMLPQTLLTDLGHVYSLKLKHRQPISVPHRVTYFTLLTTTLFFRALKKLFSRKRSEVIHKQYRE
;
A
#
# COMPACT_ATOMS: atom_id res chain seq x y z
N MET A 1 11.32 -23.49 -46.01
CA MET A 1 10.66 -22.31 -45.39
C MET A 1 11.54 -21.13 -45.72
N ASP A 2 11.02 -20.13 -46.42
CA ASP A 2 11.82 -18.98 -46.84
C ASP A 2 12.05 -18.00 -45.67
N LEU A 3 12.99 -17.09 -45.84
CA LEU A 3 13.37 -16.12 -44.80
C LEU A 3 12.18 -15.24 -44.38
N THR A 4 11.25 -14.97 -45.29
CA THR A 4 10.04 -14.17 -45.02
C THR A 4 9.05 -14.94 -44.12
N THR A 5 8.86 -16.23 -44.35
CA THR A 5 8.02 -17.07 -43.47
C THR A 5 8.66 -17.21 -42.09
N LEU A 6 9.99 -17.41 -42.00
CA LEU A 6 10.68 -17.53 -40.71
C LEU A 6 10.62 -16.22 -39.90
N SER A 7 10.82 -15.07 -40.54
CA SER A 7 10.71 -13.77 -39.87
C SER A 7 9.27 -13.48 -39.43
N THR A 8 8.28 -13.86 -40.23
CA THR A 8 6.86 -13.72 -39.88
C THR A 8 6.50 -14.57 -38.66
N ILE A 9 6.92 -15.84 -38.63
CA ILE A 9 6.70 -16.74 -37.47
C ILE A 9 7.36 -16.15 -36.22
N PHE A 10 8.59 -15.66 -36.33
CA PHE A 10 9.29 -15.03 -35.22
C PHE A 10 8.55 -13.79 -34.69
N LEU A 11 8.08 -12.91 -35.58
CA LEU A 11 7.29 -11.73 -35.20
C LEU A 11 5.99 -12.12 -34.51
N VAL A 12 5.24 -13.09 -35.04
CA VAL A 12 4.01 -13.59 -34.41
C VAL A 12 4.31 -14.15 -33.02
N PHE A 13 5.38 -14.91 -32.87
CA PHE A 13 5.79 -15.46 -31.57
C PHE A 13 6.14 -14.36 -30.56
N VAL A 14 6.88 -13.33 -30.97
CA VAL A 14 7.19 -12.16 -30.13
C VAL A 14 5.90 -11.43 -29.72
N MET A 15 4.98 -11.21 -30.66
CA MET A 15 3.70 -10.54 -30.38
C MET A 15 2.83 -11.34 -29.38
N LEU A 16 2.81 -12.67 -29.48
CA LEU A 16 2.12 -13.54 -28.53
C LEU A 16 2.72 -13.44 -27.12
N ILE A 17 4.06 -13.42 -27.00
CA ILE A 17 4.73 -13.23 -25.72
C ILE A 17 4.38 -11.88 -25.12
N LEU A 18 4.44 -10.80 -25.91
CA LEU A 18 4.09 -9.46 -25.45
C LEU A 18 2.63 -9.40 -24.99
N SER A 19 1.71 -10.00 -25.74
CA SER A 19 0.30 -10.08 -25.34
C SER A 19 0.13 -10.82 -24.01
N CYS A 20 0.81 -11.96 -23.81
CA CYS A 20 0.77 -12.70 -22.54
C CYS A 20 1.33 -11.87 -21.38
N ILE A 21 2.41 -11.11 -21.58
CA ILE A 21 2.97 -10.21 -20.56
C ILE A 21 1.96 -9.11 -20.24
N ILE A 22 1.39 -8.47 -21.25
CA ILE A 22 0.37 -7.42 -21.08
C ILE A 22 -0.82 -7.96 -20.28
N LEU A 23 -1.35 -9.13 -20.63
CA LEU A 23 -2.46 -9.76 -19.91
C LEU A 23 -2.11 -10.10 -18.45
N CYS A 24 -0.86 -10.46 -18.17
CA CYS A 24 -0.40 -10.73 -16.80
C CYS A 24 -0.19 -9.46 -15.97
N VAL A 25 0.27 -8.38 -16.60
CA VAL A 25 0.68 -7.15 -15.90
C VAL A 25 -0.47 -6.13 -15.83
N TRP A 26 -1.36 -6.09 -16.83
CA TRP A 26 -2.47 -5.13 -16.92
C TRP A 26 -3.35 -5.05 -15.66
N PRO A 27 -3.81 -6.18 -15.07
CA PRO A 27 -4.61 -6.12 -13.85
C PRO A 27 -3.88 -5.45 -12.68
N LEU A 28 -2.55 -5.59 -12.62
CA LEU A 28 -1.71 -5.02 -11.56
C LEU A 28 -1.60 -3.49 -11.72
N ILE A 29 -1.41 -3.00 -12.96
CA ILE A 29 -1.29 -1.56 -13.24
C ILE A 29 -2.62 -0.84 -13.01
N SER A 30 -3.76 -1.49 -13.32
CA SER A 30 -5.07 -0.85 -13.19
C SER A 30 -5.40 -0.38 -11.76
N ASN A 31 -4.97 -1.12 -10.74
CA ASN A 31 -5.14 -0.75 -9.33
C ASN A 31 -4.28 0.47 -8.94
N MET A 32 -3.05 0.56 -9.49
CA MET A 32 -2.15 1.69 -9.21
C MET A 32 -2.72 3.02 -9.69
N PHE A 33 -3.48 3.02 -10.81
CA PHE A 33 -4.09 4.25 -11.34
C PHE A 33 -5.23 4.81 -10.48
N SER A 34 -5.99 3.96 -9.77
CA SER A 34 -6.98 4.44 -8.81
C SER A 34 -6.31 5.07 -7.58
N GLU A 35 -5.33 4.40 -6.99
CA GLU A 35 -4.60 4.88 -5.81
C GLU A 35 -3.87 6.19 -6.08
N GLN A 36 -3.29 6.34 -7.29
CA GLN A 36 -2.58 7.57 -7.65
C GLN A 36 -3.50 8.79 -7.74
N ARG A 37 -4.78 8.61 -8.12
CA ARG A 37 -5.76 9.70 -8.17
C ARG A 37 -6.07 10.22 -6.77
N THR A 38 -6.39 9.34 -5.84
CA THR A 38 -6.67 9.72 -4.45
C THR A 38 -5.45 10.33 -3.78
N ARG A 39 -4.25 9.75 -4.01
CA ARG A 39 -2.99 10.30 -3.51
C ARG A 39 -2.78 11.75 -3.93
N ASN A 40 -3.07 12.09 -5.19
CA ASN A 40 -2.93 13.46 -5.67
C ASN A 40 -3.98 14.39 -5.04
N ALA A 41 -5.23 13.92 -4.89
CA ALA A 41 -6.27 14.68 -4.21
C ALA A 41 -5.91 14.97 -2.75
N LEU A 42 -5.45 13.96 -2.01
CA LEU A 42 -4.99 14.11 -0.62
C LEU A 42 -3.77 15.02 -0.49
N LYS A 43 -2.81 14.94 -1.43
CA LYS A 43 -1.67 15.86 -1.44
C LYS A 43 -2.12 17.31 -1.58
N GLY A 44 -3.09 17.59 -2.45
CA GLY A 44 -3.63 18.94 -2.60
C GLY A 44 -4.42 19.39 -1.36
N LEU A 45 -5.33 18.54 -0.87
CA LEU A 45 -6.17 18.80 0.30
C LEU A 45 -5.35 19.09 1.57
N LEU A 46 -4.31 18.29 1.81
CA LEU A 46 -3.49 18.37 3.01
C LEU A 46 -2.26 19.26 2.82
N ALA A 47 -2.10 19.92 1.66
CA ALA A 47 -0.95 20.80 1.38
C ALA A 47 -0.93 22.02 2.31
N ASP A 48 -2.11 22.55 2.62
CA ASP A 48 -2.28 23.74 3.45
C ASP A 48 -2.29 23.42 4.96
N LEU A 49 -2.28 22.13 5.30
CA LEU A 49 -2.20 21.68 6.69
C LEU A 49 -0.75 21.54 7.14
N GLU A 50 -0.48 21.95 8.38
CA GLU A 50 0.83 21.78 9.00
C GLU A 50 1.14 20.30 9.28
N GLY A 51 1.76 19.63 8.32
CA GLY A 51 2.14 18.22 8.48
C GLY A 51 2.89 17.63 7.29
N ARG A 52 3.00 16.30 7.31
CA ARG A 52 3.72 15.50 6.31
C ARG A 52 2.87 14.30 5.93
N LEU A 53 2.55 14.19 4.64
CA LEU A 53 1.85 13.05 4.08
C LEU A 53 2.86 12.04 3.51
N ILE A 54 2.83 10.82 4.02
CA ILE A 54 3.52 9.66 3.45
C ILE A 54 2.45 8.73 2.90
N SER A 55 2.61 8.25 1.66
CA SER A 55 1.63 7.36 1.02
C SER A 55 2.31 6.06 0.60
N ASP A 56 1.53 4.99 0.48
CA ASP A 56 1.99 3.66 0.05
C ASP A 56 3.09 3.11 0.97
N VAL A 57 2.76 3.01 2.25
CA VAL A 57 3.71 2.64 3.31
C VAL A 57 3.58 1.15 3.58
N THR A 58 4.61 0.37 3.25
CA THR A 58 4.67 -1.04 3.65
C THR A 58 5.63 -1.21 4.82
N LEU A 59 5.12 -1.71 5.96
CA LEU A 59 5.90 -1.97 7.17
C LEU A 59 5.95 -3.48 7.49
N PRO A 60 7.10 -4.01 7.95
CA PRO A 60 7.18 -5.38 8.44
C PRO A 60 6.50 -5.52 9.82
N LEU A 61 5.60 -6.50 9.95
CA LEU A 61 4.99 -6.87 11.23
C LEU A 61 5.84 -7.94 11.94
N ASN A 62 6.41 -8.86 11.16
CA ASN A 62 7.34 -9.89 11.59
C ASN A 62 8.16 -10.38 10.37
N SER A 63 8.89 -11.48 10.50
CA SER A 63 9.75 -12.03 9.44
C SER A 63 9.01 -12.44 8.16
N SER A 64 7.69 -12.65 8.22
CA SER A 64 6.90 -13.21 7.11
C SER A 64 5.66 -12.40 6.75
N GLN A 65 5.28 -11.41 7.56
CA GLN A 65 4.08 -10.62 7.39
C GLN A 65 4.41 -9.15 7.34
N THR A 66 3.70 -8.45 6.47
CA THR A 66 3.76 -7.00 6.33
C THR A 66 2.37 -6.41 6.50
N THR A 67 2.33 -5.12 6.72
CA THR A 67 1.13 -4.30 6.61
C THR A 67 1.38 -3.22 5.58
N GLN A 68 0.44 -3.02 4.67
CA GLN A 68 0.44 -1.90 3.74
C GLN A 68 -0.58 -0.88 4.23
N ILE A 69 -0.20 0.39 4.21
CA ILE A 69 -0.98 1.52 4.71
C ILE A 69 -1.08 2.53 3.58
N ASP A 70 -2.30 2.89 3.20
CA ASP A 70 -2.52 3.75 2.03
C ASP A 70 -1.91 5.13 2.27
N HIS A 71 -2.22 5.76 3.41
CA HIS A 71 -1.63 7.05 3.79
C HIS A 71 -1.40 7.19 5.30
N ILE A 72 -0.31 7.88 5.64
CA ILE A 72 0.01 8.35 6.98
C ILE A 72 0.19 9.86 6.90
N PHE A 73 -0.61 10.61 7.65
CA PHE A 73 -0.42 12.04 7.83
C PHE A 73 0.13 12.33 9.22
N ILE A 74 1.30 12.95 9.29
CA ILE A 74 2.00 13.25 10.55
C ILE A 74 1.90 14.76 10.77
N SER A 75 1.32 15.16 11.90
CA SER A 75 1.18 16.57 12.30
C SER A 75 1.53 16.73 13.78
N THR A 76 1.59 17.98 14.23
CA THR A 76 1.75 18.31 15.66
C THR A 76 0.55 17.84 16.50
N LYS A 77 -0.64 17.67 15.90
CA LYS A 77 -1.88 17.22 16.56
C LYS A 77 -2.03 15.71 16.65
N GLY A 78 -1.17 14.93 15.98
CA GLY A 78 -1.27 13.48 15.95
C GLY A 78 -0.75 12.83 14.67
N ILE A 79 -0.76 11.49 14.65
CA ILE A 79 -0.44 10.65 13.49
C ILE A 79 -1.75 10.03 12.99
N PHE A 80 -2.15 10.33 11.77
CA PHE A 80 -3.40 9.87 11.18
C PHE A 80 -3.13 8.73 10.21
N ILE A 81 -3.64 7.54 10.53
CA ILE A 81 -3.55 6.36 9.68
C ILE A 81 -4.81 6.30 8.84
N ILE A 82 -4.68 6.58 7.55
CA ILE A 82 -5.80 6.74 6.63
C ILE A 82 -5.86 5.52 5.73
N GLU A 83 -6.94 4.74 5.86
CA GLU A 83 -7.28 3.64 4.96
C GLU A 83 -8.25 4.13 3.89
N GLU A 84 -7.86 4.03 2.63
CA GLU A 84 -8.70 4.38 1.50
C GLU A 84 -9.56 3.19 1.09
N LYS A 85 -10.86 3.45 0.88
CA LYS A 85 -11.79 2.48 0.33
C LYS A 85 -12.65 3.07 -0.77
N HIS A 86 -12.46 2.55 -1.99
CA HIS A 86 -13.26 2.94 -3.13
C HIS A 86 -14.51 2.05 -3.28
N TYR A 87 -15.62 2.44 -2.68
CA TYR A 87 -16.89 1.71 -2.76
C TYR A 87 -18.02 2.54 -3.36
N ALA A 88 -18.93 1.86 -4.05
CA ALA A 88 -20.19 2.43 -4.52
C ALA A 88 -21.37 1.70 -3.88
N GLY A 89 -22.37 2.45 -3.42
CA GLY A 89 -23.57 1.93 -2.77
C GLY A 89 -23.62 2.12 -1.26
N ASP A 90 -24.58 1.44 -0.64
CA ASP A 90 -24.92 1.61 0.77
C ASP A 90 -24.06 0.67 1.63
N ILE A 91 -23.37 1.23 2.63
CA ILE A 91 -22.48 0.49 3.51
C ILE A 91 -23.19 0.27 4.84
N TYR A 92 -23.34 -1.00 5.22
CA TYR A 92 -23.94 -1.44 6.47
C TYR A 92 -22.91 -2.11 7.37
N GLY A 93 -22.90 -1.73 8.65
CA GLY A 93 -22.06 -2.30 9.70
C GLY A 93 -21.77 -1.28 10.79
N ALA A 94 -21.16 -1.72 11.88
CA ALA A 94 -20.77 -0.90 13.02
C ALA A 94 -19.24 -0.83 13.18
N LEU A 95 -18.76 0.08 14.03
CA LEU A 95 -17.32 0.28 14.29
C LEU A 95 -16.61 -1.01 14.75
N ASP A 96 -17.27 -1.82 15.57
CA ASP A 96 -16.71 -3.06 16.14
C ASP A 96 -17.01 -4.32 15.32
N ASP A 97 -17.79 -4.20 14.24
CA ASP A 97 -18.09 -5.34 13.40
C ASP A 97 -16.82 -5.86 12.73
N LYS A 98 -16.67 -7.19 12.67
CA LYS A 98 -15.57 -7.82 11.93
C LYS A 98 -15.58 -7.47 10.45
N SER A 99 -16.74 -7.12 9.91
CA SER A 99 -16.95 -6.95 8.49
C SER A 99 -18.12 -6.02 8.23
N TRP A 100 -18.05 -5.25 7.16
CA TRP A 100 -19.18 -4.48 6.65
C TRP A 100 -19.77 -5.14 5.40
N THR A 101 -21.00 -4.76 5.09
CA THR A 101 -21.70 -5.19 3.88
C THR A 101 -21.96 -3.96 3.01
N VAL A 102 -21.46 -3.99 1.77
CA VAL A 102 -21.77 -2.99 0.75
C VAL A 102 -22.88 -3.52 -0.12
N VAL A 103 -23.96 -2.75 -0.26
CA VAL A 103 -25.13 -3.07 -1.08
C VAL A 103 -25.18 -2.10 -2.25
N TYR A 104 -25.23 -2.61 -3.48
CA TYR A 104 -25.19 -1.81 -4.70
C TYR A 104 -26.21 -2.28 -5.74
N GLY A 105 -26.43 -1.46 -6.76
CA GLY A 105 -27.43 -1.72 -7.80
C GLY A 105 -28.86 -1.67 -7.27
N TYR A 106 -29.16 -0.74 -6.35
CA TYR A 106 -30.48 -0.61 -5.71
C TYR A 106 -30.92 -1.89 -4.97
N GLY A 107 -30.02 -2.49 -4.20
CA GLY A 107 -30.32 -3.70 -3.42
C GLY A 107 -30.11 -5.02 -4.15
N LYS A 108 -29.75 -5.00 -5.44
CA LYS A 108 -29.62 -6.22 -6.26
C LYS A 108 -28.37 -7.04 -5.96
N ALA A 109 -27.33 -6.42 -5.43
CA ALA A 109 -26.07 -7.09 -5.13
C ALA A 109 -25.51 -6.64 -3.78
N LYS A 110 -24.84 -7.57 -3.11
CA LYS A 110 -24.17 -7.32 -1.84
C LYS A 110 -22.78 -7.94 -1.84
N HIS A 111 -21.84 -7.25 -1.23
CA HIS A 111 -20.48 -7.71 -1.02
C HIS A 111 -20.09 -7.51 0.45
N ARG A 112 -19.50 -8.54 1.07
CA ARG A 112 -19.00 -8.45 2.43
C ARG A 112 -17.50 -8.19 2.41
N MET A 113 -17.06 -7.20 3.17
CA MET A 113 -15.67 -6.78 3.26
C MET A 113 -15.20 -6.74 4.71
N LEU A 114 -13.89 -6.82 4.93
CA LEU A 114 -13.30 -6.56 6.23
C LEU A 114 -13.59 -5.10 6.64
N ASN A 115 -13.89 -4.88 7.92
CA ASN A 115 -14.04 -3.53 8.44
C ASN A 115 -12.70 -2.77 8.36
N PRO A 116 -12.62 -1.63 7.63
CA PRO A 116 -11.38 -0.86 7.46
C PRO A 116 -10.79 -0.35 8.79
N PHE A 117 -11.63 -0.04 9.78
CA PHE A 117 -11.14 0.36 11.11
C PHE A 117 -10.38 -0.76 11.82
N LEU A 118 -10.81 -2.02 11.64
CA LEU A 118 -10.09 -3.18 12.18
C LEU A 118 -8.82 -3.49 11.38
N GLN A 119 -8.83 -3.22 10.08
CA GLN A 119 -7.62 -3.28 9.26
C GLN A 119 -6.56 -2.29 9.78
N ASN A 120 -6.98 -1.05 10.04
CA ASN A 120 -6.14 -0.01 10.62
C ASN A 120 -5.55 -0.38 11.99
N LYS A 121 -6.19 -1.22 12.81
CA LYS A 121 -5.55 -1.72 14.05
C LYS A 121 -4.24 -2.46 13.78
N THR A 122 -4.15 -3.18 12.66
CA THR A 122 -2.90 -3.84 12.24
C THR A 122 -1.88 -2.82 11.72
N HIS A 123 -2.35 -1.79 11.02
CA HIS A 123 -1.53 -0.70 10.49
C HIS A 123 -0.87 0.10 11.64
N ILE A 124 -1.68 0.49 12.63
CA ILE A 124 -1.27 1.18 13.86
C ILE A 124 -0.22 0.35 14.59
N SER A 125 -0.42 -0.97 14.75
CA SER A 125 0.58 -1.85 15.38
C SER A 125 1.91 -1.86 14.62
N GLY A 126 1.87 -1.85 13.28
CA GLY A 126 3.06 -1.72 12.43
C GLY A 126 3.78 -0.39 12.63
N VAL A 127 3.02 0.71 12.68
CA VAL A 127 3.55 2.07 12.92
C VAL A 127 4.18 2.17 14.30
N CYS A 128 3.50 1.72 15.35
CA CYS A 128 4.00 1.69 16.73
C CYS A 128 5.35 0.96 16.83
N ARG A 129 5.47 -0.20 16.15
CA ARG A 129 6.72 -0.95 16.08
C ARG A 129 7.82 -0.18 15.34
N ALA A 130 7.49 0.48 14.24
CA ALA A 130 8.43 1.22 13.42
C ALA A 130 9.03 2.42 14.18
N ILE A 131 8.18 3.20 14.87
CA ILE A 131 8.59 4.41 15.60
C ILE A 131 8.91 4.16 17.07
N LYS A 132 8.73 2.92 17.55
CA LYS A 132 8.95 2.48 18.94
C LYS A 132 8.19 3.32 19.97
N ARG A 133 6.92 3.63 19.67
CA ARG A 133 5.99 4.35 20.56
C ARG A 133 4.70 3.55 20.70
N ASP A 134 3.89 3.90 21.69
CA ASP A 134 2.53 3.38 21.83
C ASP A 134 1.60 3.99 20.78
N ASP A 135 0.33 3.57 20.78
CA ASP A 135 -0.69 4.07 19.87
C ASP A 135 -1.33 5.38 20.35
N LYS A 136 -0.78 6.00 21.39
CA LYS A 136 -1.27 7.27 21.90
C LYS A 136 -1.08 8.34 20.82
N HIS A 137 -2.12 9.14 20.60
CA HIS A 137 -2.14 10.17 19.56
C HIS A 137 -2.07 9.63 18.12
N ILE A 138 -2.36 8.33 17.91
CA ILE A 138 -2.59 7.77 16.59
C ILE A 138 -4.09 7.71 16.31
N ILE A 139 -4.53 8.37 15.25
CA ILE A 139 -5.93 8.49 14.85
C ILE A 139 -6.20 7.50 13.72
N ASN A 140 -7.24 6.68 13.91
CA ASN A 140 -7.69 5.68 12.94
C ASN A 140 -8.71 6.31 11.99
N VAL A 141 -8.32 6.54 10.73
CA VAL A 141 -9.12 7.24 9.72
C VAL A 141 -9.50 6.31 8.59
N VAL A 142 -10.76 6.34 8.20
CA VAL A 142 -11.26 5.61 7.02
C VAL A 142 -11.78 6.62 6.02
N LEU A 143 -11.27 6.60 4.80
CA LEU A 143 -11.65 7.50 3.72
C LEU A 143 -12.40 6.73 2.62
N LEU A 144 -13.66 7.08 2.41
CA LEU A 144 -14.46 6.56 1.30
C LEU A 144 -14.27 7.46 0.08
N THR A 145 -13.83 6.91 -1.05
CA THR A 145 -13.57 7.70 -2.28
C THR A 145 -14.55 7.43 -3.42
N GLY A 146 -15.44 6.44 -3.25
CA GLY A 146 -16.51 6.16 -4.19
C GLY A 146 -17.85 6.75 -3.76
N ARG A 147 -18.85 6.63 -4.63
CA ARG A 147 -20.23 7.09 -4.36
C ARG A 147 -20.93 6.13 -3.40
N SER A 148 -20.59 6.25 -2.12
CA SER A 148 -21.13 5.40 -1.07
C SER A 148 -21.77 6.20 0.05
N LYS A 149 -22.67 5.55 0.79
CA LYS A 149 -23.31 6.13 1.97
C LYS A 149 -23.25 5.13 3.10
N PHE A 150 -22.69 5.55 4.23
CA PHE A 150 -22.73 4.76 5.45
C PHE A 150 -24.12 4.85 6.07
N MET A 151 -24.73 3.69 6.34
CA MET A 151 -26.14 3.60 6.74
C MET A 151 -26.35 3.31 8.23
N ALA A 152 -25.28 3.15 9.00
CA ALA A 152 -25.38 2.89 10.43
C ALA A 152 -25.17 4.17 11.28
N ASP A 153 -25.80 4.16 12.45
CA ASP A 153 -25.77 5.22 13.45
C ASP A 153 -25.32 4.62 14.80
N PRO A 154 -24.37 5.22 15.54
CA PRO A 154 -23.61 6.41 15.17
C PRO A 154 -22.63 6.17 14.02
N VAL A 155 -22.48 7.19 13.16
CA VAL A 155 -21.39 7.25 12.19
C VAL A 155 -20.08 7.42 12.95
N PRO A 156 -19.04 6.58 12.72
CA PRO A 156 -17.75 6.76 13.37
C PRO A 156 -17.15 8.13 13.07
N GLU A 157 -16.61 8.80 14.10
CA GLU A 157 -16.07 10.16 14.01
C GLU A 157 -15.07 10.34 12.87
N TRP A 158 -14.15 9.38 12.69
CA TRP A 158 -13.10 9.42 11.66
C TRP A 158 -13.42 8.61 10.41
N LEU A 159 -14.70 8.32 10.16
CA LEU A 159 -15.17 7.86 8.85
C LEU A 159 -15.46 9.07 7.96
N CYS A 160 -14.64 9.27 6.92
CA CYS A 160 -14.75 10.38 5.99
C CYS A 160 -15.43 9.91 4.70
N SER A 161 -16.53 10.55 4.32
CA SER A 161 -17.35 10.12 3.17
C SER A 161 -16.73 10.47 1.81
N ASN A 162 -15.75 11.38 1.81
CA ASN A 162 -14.96 11.82 0.66
C ASN A 162 -13.76 12.68 1.16
N CYS A 163 -12.93 13.17 0.22
CA CYS A 163 -11.79 14.03 0.54
C CYS A 163 -12.20 15.37 1.16
N ASP A 164 -13.31 15.97 0.74
CA ASP A 164 -13.76 17.26 1.28
C ASP A 164 -14.18 17.12 2.76
N ASP A 165 -14.90 16.04 3.10
CA ASP A 165 -15.25 15.67 4.48
C ASP A 165 -13.99 15.45 5.33
N LEU A 166 -12.98 14.76 4.79
CA LEU A 166 -11.69 14.61 5.47
C LEU A 166 -11.02 15.96 5.74
N GLY A 167 -10.99 16.87 4.76
CA GLY A 167 -10.39 18.19 4.91
C GLY A 167 -11.13 19.04 5.94
N ASN A 168 -12.46 19.01 5.91
CA ASN A 168 -13.30 19.69 6.89
C ASN A 168 -13.06 19.15 8.31
N LYS A 169 -12.92 17.83 8.46
CA LYS A 169 -12.56 17.20 9.75
C LYS A 169 -11.19 17.65 10.22
N PHE A 170 -10.18 17.68 9.36
CA PHE A 170 -8.86 18.21 9.73
C PHE A 170 -8.90 19.68 10.15
N ASN A 171 -9.62 20.52 9.40
CA ASN A 171 -9.74 21.95 9.69
C ASN A 171 -10.49 22.24 11.00
N SER A 172 -11.50 21.43 11.32
CA SER A 172 -12.28 21.53 12.57
C SER A 172 -11.69 20.74 13.73
N TYR A 173 -10.58 20.02 13.53
CA TYR A 173 -9.95 19.22 14.58
C TYR A 173 -9.17 20.12 15.55
N GLU A 174 -9.86 20.58 16.59
CA GLU A 174 -9.33 21.39 17.69
C GLU A 174 -8.66 20.50 18.75
N ALA A 175 -7.51 19.92 18.40
CA ALA A 175 -6.64 19.24 19.35
C ALA A 175 -5.43 20.11 19.70
N GLU A 176 -5.06 20.10 20.98
CA GLU A 176 -3.79 20.66 21.45
C GLU A 176 -2.61 19.97 20.75
N PRO A 177 -1.51 20.70 20.45
CA PRO A 177 -0.29 20.09 19.95
C PRO A 177 0.25 19.04 20.93
N VAL A 178 0.41 17.80 20.45
CA VAL A 178 0.93 16.66 21.21
C VAL A 178 2.35 16.27 20.78
N PHE A 179 2.82 16.76 19.64
CA PHE A 179 4.18 16.61 19.13
C PHE A 179 4.77 17.97 18.76
N SER A 180 6.07 18.16 19.02
CA SER A 180 6.80 19.30 18.46
C SER A 180 7.06 19.11 16.95
N VAL A 181 7.35 20.20 16.23
CA VAL A 181 7.73 20.13 14.81
C VAL A 181 8.95 19.22 14.61
N GLU A 182 9.92 19.27 15.51
CA GLU A 182 11.12 18.42 15.47
C GLU A 182 10.77 16.94 15.67
N GLU A 183 9.87 16.64 16.62
CA GLU A 183 9.40 15.28 16.85
C GLU A 183 8.65 14.71 15.64
N THR A 184 7.84 15.52 14.94
CA THR A 184 7.19 15.07 13.70
C THR A 184 8.21 14.67 12.63
N GLY A 185 9.34 15.38 12.54
CA GLY A 185 10.45 15.04 11.65
C GLY A 185 11.18 13.75 12.04
N TRP A 186 11.35 13.50 13.34
CA TRP A 186 11.92 12.23 13.82
C TRP A 186 10.99 11.04 13.56
N ILE A 187 9.69 11.18 13.81
CA ILE A 187 8.68 10.16 13.51
C ILE A 187 8.71 9.81 12.02
N GLU A 188 8.70 10.82 11.14
CA GLU A 188 8.80 10.62 9.70
C GLU A 188 10.06 9.84 9.32
N ASN A 189 11.21 10.23 9.87
CA ASN A 189 12.49 9.60 9.59
C ASN A 189 12.53 8.13 10.05
N ASP A 190 12.00 7.82 11.24
CA ASP A 190 11.95 6.45 11.74
C ASP A 190 11.01 5.57 10.93
N LEU A 191 9.85 6.11 10.50
CA LEU A 191 8.97 5.44 9.55
C LEU A 191 9.69 5.14 8.23
N ARG A 192 10.34 6.15 7.62
CA ARG A 192 11.06 5.99 6.34
C ARG A 192 12.18 4.96 6.41
N LYS A 193 12.86 4.83 7.55
CA LYS A 193 13.88 3.79 7.77
C LYS A 193 13.28 2.39 7.91
N ALA A 194 12.09 2.27 8.49
CA ALA A 194 11.41 0.99 8.68
C ALA A 194 10.65 0.51 7.43
N MET A 195 10.30 1.45 6.53
CA MET A 195 9.58 1.16 5.28
C MET A 195 10.35 0.17 4.40
N LEU A 196 9.61 -0.81 3.86
CA LEU A 196 10.08 -1.59 2.73
C LEU A 196 10.10 -0.71 1.47
N PRO A 197 10.95 -1.02 0.47
CA PRO A 197 10.99 -0.26 -0.77
C PRO A 197 9.63 -0.28 -1.48
N GLN A 198 9.17 0.89 -1.94
CA GLN A 198 7.94 1.04 -2.71
C GLN A 198 8.15 0.49 -4.12
N THR A 199 7.89 -0.80 -4.29
CA THR A 199 8.14 -1.54 -5.53
C THR A 199 7.05 -2.57 -5.75
N LEU A 200 6.76 -2.88 -7.01
CA LEU A 200 5.81 -3.94 -7.35
C LEU A 200 6.13 -5.28 -6.69
N LEU A 201 7.41 -5.59 -6.43
CA LEU A 201 7.81 -6.80 -5.71
C LEU A 201 7.33 -6.78 -4.24
N THR A 202 7.42 -5.63 -3.58
CA THR A 202 6.93 -5.44 -2.21
C THR A 202 5.42 -5.58 -2.16
N ASP A 203 4.71 -4.93 -3.08
CA ASP A 203 3.23 -4.93 -3.14
C ASP A 203 2.70 -6.34 -3.43
N LEU A 204 3.28 -7.02 -4.43
CA LEU A 204 2.95 -8.40 -4.73
C LEU A 204 3.31 -9.35 -3.59
N GLY A 205 4.43 -9.12 -2.90
CA GLY A 205 4.82 -9.89 -1.72
C GLY A 205 3.83 -9.72 -0.57
N HIS A 206 3.35 -8.50 -0.35
CA HIS A 206 2.31 -8.21 0.63
C HIS A 206 1.01 -8.95 0.29
N VAL A 207 0.48 -8.79 -0.93
CA VAL A 207 -0.73 -9.48 -1.41
C VAL A 207 -0.58 -11.00 -1.31
N TYR A 208 0.58 -11.54 -1.69
CA TYR A 208 0.89 -12.96 -1.57
C TYR A 208 0.78 -13.43 -0.10
N SER A 209 1.38 -12.69 0.84
CA SER A 209 1.33 -13.01 2.27
C SER A 209 -0.09 -12.97 2.85
N LEU A 210 -0.90 -11.99 2.45
CA LEU A 210 -2.31 -11.87 2.88
C LEU A 210 -3.14 -13.04 2.37
N LYS A 211 -2.98 -13.41 1.10
CA LYS A 211 -3.70 -14.54 0.51
C LYS A 211 -3.36 -15.86 1.20
N LEU A 212 -2.10 -16.07 1.56
CA LEU A 212 -1.70 -17.22 2.37
C LEU A 212 -2.33 -17.19 3.77
N LYS A 213 -2.26 -16.05 4.47
CA LYS A 213 -2.84 -15.87 5.81
C LYS A 213 -4.34 -16.18 5.84
N HIS A 214 -5.07 -15.75 4.80
CA HIS A 214 -6.52 -15.93 4.69
C HIS A 214 -6.94 -17.18 3.88
N ARG A 215 -5.98 -18.04 3.49
CA ARG A 215 -6.21 -19.25 2.68
C ARG A 215 -7.00 -18.98 1.39
N GLN A 216 -6.71 -17.85 0.74
CA GLN A 216 -7.35 -17.44 -0.50
C GLN A 216 -6.50 -17.80 -1.73
N PRO A 217 -7.14 -18.08 -2.89
CA PRO A 217 -6.41 -18.40 -4.11
C PRO A 217 -5.66 -17.18 -4.66
N ILE A 218 -4.41 -17.41 -5.07
CA ILE A 218 -3.58 -16.42 -5.75
C ILE A 218 -3.76 -16.62 -7.26
N SER A 219 -4.18 -15.58 -7.97
CA SER A 219 -4.38 -15.65 -9.42
C SER A 219 -3.05 -15.94 -10.13
N VAL A 220 -3.10 -16.64 -11.25
CA VAL A 220 -1.90 -16.96 -12.06
C VAL A 220 -1.07 -15.71 -12.40
N PRO A 221 -1.64 -14.59 -12.87
CA PRO A 221 -0.88 -13.37 -13.15
C PRO A 221 -0.04 -12.88 -11.96
N HIS A 222 -0.66 -12.72 -10.78
CA HIS A 222 0.04 -12.31 -9.56
C HIS A 222 1.17 -13.27 -9.19
N ARG A 223 0.92 -14.59 -9.25
CA ARG A 223 1.93 -15.60 -8.87
C ARG A 223 3.13 -15.57 -9.81
N VAL A 224 2.88 -15.56 -11.12
CA VAL A 224 3.95 -15.54 -12.13
C VAL A 224 4.77 -14.27 -11.97
N THR A 225 4.13 -13.09 -11.96
CA THR A 225 4.83 -11.82 -11.83
C THR A 225 5.64 -11.74 -10.54
N TYR A 226 5.07 -12.17 -9.40
CA TYR A 226 5.76 -12.16 -8.11
C TYR A 226 7.03 -13.00 -8.14
N PHE A 227 6.94 -14.28 -8.55
CA PHE A 227 8.10 -15.17 -8.55
C PHE A 227 9.14 -14.78 -9.59
N THR A 228 8.74 -14.26 -10.76
CA THR A 228 9.67 -13.68 -11.73
C THR A 228 10.45 -12.53 -11.11
N LEU A 229 9.77 -11.52 -10.55
CA LEU A 229 10.46 -10.38 -9.92
C LEU A 229 11.35 -10.80 -8.75
N LEU A 230 10.88 -11.73 -7.91
CA LEU A 230 11.61 -12.21 -6.76
C LEU A 230 12.91 -12.92 -7.18
N THR A 231 12.81 -13.90 -8.08
CA THR A 231 13.97 -14.67 -8.55
C THR A 231 14.97 -13.80 -9.30
N THR A 232 14.50 -12.88 -10.16
CA THR A 232 15.36 -11.91 -10.84
C THR A 232 16.09 -11.01 -9.83
N THR A 233 15.39 -10.50 -8.82
CA THR A 233 15.99 -9.65 -7.78
C THR A 233 17.05 -10.42 -6.98
N LEU A 234 16.77 -11.66 -6.59
CA LEU A 234 17.72 -12.52 -5.87
C LEU A 234 18.96 -12.85 -6.72
N PHE A 235 18.76 -13.13 -8.01
CA PHE A 235 19.85 -13.37 -8.96
C PHE A 235 20.79 -12.15 -9.05
N PHE A 236 20.26 -10.94 -9.28
CA PHE A 236 21.08 -9.73 -9.36
C PHE A 236 21.74 -9.37 -8.03
N ARG A 237 21.09 -9.62 -6.88
CA ARG A 237 21.70 -9.47 -5.55
C ARG A 237 22.88 -10.42 -5.36
N ALA A 238 22.73 -11.70 -5.73
CA ALA A 238 23.80 -12.68 -5.67
C ALA A 238 24.96 -12.30 -6.59
N LEU A 239 24.66 -11.88 -7.82
CA LEU A 239 25.65 -11.42 -8.79
C LEU A 239 26.44 -10.21 -8.28
N LYS A 240 25.76 -9.20 -7.74
CA LYS A 240 26.39 -8.02 -7.12
C LYS A 240 27.31 -8.41 -5.96
N LYS A 241 26.88 -9.34 -5.11
CA LYS A 241 27.71 -9.86 -3.99
C LYS A 241 28.96 -10.58 -4.50
N LEU A 242 28.84 -11.40 -5.55
CA LEU A 242 29.97 -12.09 -6.17
C LEU A 242 30.99 -11.10 -6.76
N PHE A 243 30.54 -10.08 -7.49
CA PHE A 243 31.44 -9.05 -8.05
C PHE A 243 32.08 -8.17 -6.97
N SER A 244 31.34 -7.82 -5.92
CA SER A 244 31.89 -7.08 -4.78
C SER A 244 33.01 -7.87 -4.08
N ARG A 245 32.82 -9.18 -3.89
CA ARG A 245 33.83 -10.06 -3.29
C ARG A 245 35.07 -10.20 -4.17
N LYS A 246 34.90 -10.41 -5.49
CA LYS A 246 36.02 -10.42 -6.44
C LYS A 246 36.81 -9.11 -6.42
N ARG A 247 36.12 -7.96 -6.37
CA ARG A 247 36.76 -6.64 -6.28
C ARG A 247 37.57 -6.48 -4.99
N SER A 248 37.05 -6.91 -3.83
CA SER A 248 37.81 -6.86 -2.57
C SER A 248 39.03 -7.78 -2.58
N GLU A 249 38.95 -8.96 -3.19
CA GLU A 249 40.07 -9.90 -3.30
C GLU A 249 41.19 -9.34 -4.20
N VAL A 250 40.85 -8.67 -5.31
CA VAL A 250 41.82 -7.99 -6.19
C VAL A 250 42.52 -6.85 -5.45
N ILE A 251 41.76 -6.00 -4.75
CA ILE A 251 42.31 -4.89 -3.96
C ILE A 251 43.26 -5.42 -2.89
N HIS A 252 42.86 -6.42 -2.10
CA HIS A 252 43.71 -6.99 -1.06
C HIS A 252 44.99 -7.66 -1.60
N LYS A 253 44.98 -8.16 -2.84
CA LYS A 253 46.19 -8.69 -3.49
C LYS A 253 47.15 -7.57 -3.89
N GLN A 254 46.63 -6.44 -4.37
CA GLN A 254 47.42 -5.28 -4.82
C GLN A 254 48.10 -4.51 -3.66
N TYR A 255 47.62 -4.64 -2.43
CA TYR A 255 48.24 -4.05 -1.22
C TYR A 255 49.14 -5.02 -0.45
N ARG A 256 49.35 -6.25 -0.96
CA ARG A 256 50.21 -7.27 -0.34
C ARG A 256 51.49 -7.54 -1.14
N GLU A 257 51.67 -6.82 -2.24
CA GLU A 257 52.90 -6.70 -3.05
C GLU A 257 53.53 -5.32 -2.79
#